data_AF-A0A429SNJ0-F1
#
_entry.id   AF-A0A429SNJ0-F1
#
_cell.length_a   1.000
_cell.length_b   1.000
_cell.length_c   1.000
_cell.angle_alpha   90.00
_cell.angle_beta   90.00
_cell.angle_gamma   90.00
#
_symmetry.space_group_name_H-M   'P 1'
#
loop_
_entity.id
_entity.type
_entity.pdbx_description
1 polymer ?
#
loop_
_entity_poly.entity_id
_entity_poly.type
_entity_poly.pdbx_seq_one_letter_code
_entity_poly.pdbx_strand_id
1 'polypeptide(L)'
;VLRQFANGIDANNRRVHRAFLASVRVLGEGVDITGERGVEAICFADTRGSQVEIVQNIGRALRLNRDGSTKIARIIVPIFLEPGEDPNDMVASASFRPLVAVLQGLRSHDERLVEQLASRALTHGKRKIHLRRDQDGQILRAGGESDSENQEHDGAESALLHFSSPRDTATIAAFLRTRVYRPESLAWLEGYQALLRWRRENKITGLHAVPYDTETEVGVTKDFPLGRWVHQQRKALRTGELEDRRKELLDAPEAGMVWEPGEEAWEAKLAVLRSYRKATGHLAPRQDAMWGEGEAMVPIGQHMANLRRKGAKNGLGKDPERATARAAQLTAIDPDWNCPWPLNWQRHQRVLADLAADEPDGQLPDIAPGVQFDGDDIGRWLQQQKQPATWARLKPEQQERLTALGVKPLEVPSPAPAASHGAKGPSKAQQAFQRGLTALAQWVEREGADRPVPRAHSEEITVEDEVEPVVVKLGVWVSNTKSRRDKLTTEQLDSLAKLGVDWAG
;
A
#
# COMPACT_ATOMS: atom_id res chain seq x y z
N VAL A 1 -45.03 -20.67 48.65
CA VAL A 1 -43.80 -20.13 48.02
C VAL A 1 -44.11 -19.20 46.83
N LEU A 2 -44.60 -19.67 45.68
CA LEU A 2 -44.79 -18.81 44.49
C LEU A 2 -45.76 -17.65 44.69
N ARG A 3 -46.93 -17.91 45.30
CA ARG A 3 -47.90 -16.86 45.65
C ARG A 3 -47.33 -15.86 46.67
N GLN A 4 -46.53 -16.32 47.62
CA GLN A 4 -45.84 -15.46 48.61
C GLN A 4 -44.82 -14.57 47.90
N PHE A 5 -43.99 -15.14 47.02
CA PHE A 5 -43.04 -14.41 46.19
C PHE A 5 -43.73 -13.35 45.32
N ALA A 6 -44.77 -13.74 44.57
CA ALA A 6 -45.48 -12.85 43.65
C ALA A 6 -46.18 -11.67 44.36
N ASN A 7 -46.50 -11.82 45.65
CA ASN A 7 -47.09 -10.78 46.49
C ASN A 7 -46.05 -10.03 47.34
N GLY A 8 -44.76 -10.39 47.28
CA GLY A 8 -43.70 -9.77 48.09
C GLY A 8 -43.86 -10.04 49.58
N ILE A 9 -44.25 -11.25 49.95
CA ILE A 9 -44.52 -11.68 51.33
C ILE A 9 -43.55 -12.82 51.71
N ASP A 10 -43.02 -12.80 52.93
CA ASP A 10 -42.17 -13.87 53.47
C ASP A 10 -42.97 -15.06 54.06
N ALA A 11 -42.27 -16.05 54.61
CA ALA A 11 -42.90 -17.22 55.23
C ALA A 11 -43.76 -16.88 56.47
N ASN A 12 -43.53 -15.71 57.09
CA ASN A 12 -44.23 -15.22 58.28
C ASN A 12 -45.36 -14.23 57.92
N ASN A 13 -45.76 -14.16 56.65
CA ASN A 13 -46.78 -13.27 56.14
C ASN A 13 -46.45 -11.77 56.26
N ARG A 14 -45.16 -11.41 56.29
CA ARG A 14 -44.69 -10.00 56.33
C ARG A 14 -44.27 -9.51 54.95
N ARG A 15 -44.58 -8.25 54.63
CA ARG A 15 -44.13 -7.60 53.39
C ARG A 15 -42.61 -7.41 53.40
N VAL A 16 -41.95 -7.83 52.33
CA VAL A 16 -40.50 -7.65 52.14
C VAL A 16 -40.21 -6.65 51.04
N HIS A 17 -39.08 -5.94 51.15
CA HIS A 17 -38.65 -4.98 50.12
C HIS A 17 -38.07 -5.69 48.89
N ARG A 18 -37.41 -6.84 49.06
CA ARG A 18 -36.84 -7.64 47.96
C ARG A 18 -37.04 -9.12 48.24
N ALA A 19 -37.39 -9.87 47.20
CA ALA A 19 -37.48 -11.33 47.25
C ALA A 19 -36.75 -11.89 46.03
N PHE A 20 -36.06 -13.02 46.22
CA PHE A 20 -35.36 -13.72 45.16
C PHE A 20 -35.85 -15.16 45.13
N LEU A 21 -36.10 -15.67 43.93
CA LEU A 21 -36.47 -17.06 43.70
C LEU A 21 -35.46 -17.67 42.74
N ALA A 22 -34.63 -18.57 43.26
CA ALA A 22 -33.69 -19.34 42.44
C ALA A 22 -34.37 -20.63 41.98
N SER A 23 -34.21 -20.98 40.69
CA SER A 23 -34.76 -22.21 40.12
C SER A 23 -33.91 -22.68 38.95
N VAL A 24 -33.95 -23.99 38.68
CA VAL A 24 -33.32 -24.65 37.53
C VAL A 24 -34.37 -25.59 36.94
N ARG A 25 -34.88 -25.32 35.73
CA ARG A 25 -35.89 -26.10 34.97
C ARG A 25 -37.25 -26.38 35.64
N VAL A 26 -37.39 -26.21 36.95
CA VAL A 26 -38.64 -26.45 37.72
C VAL A 26 -39.71 -25.41 37.39
N LEU A 27 -39.30 -24.22 36.95
CA LEU A 27 -40.19 -23.16 36.49
C LEU A 27 -40.21 -23.04 34.95
N GLY A 28 -39.87 -24.10 34.21
CA GLY A 28 -39.81 -24.04 32.74
C GLY A 28 -41.19 -23.84 32.11
N GLU A 29 -42.15 -24.71 32.41
CA GLU A 29 -43.45 -24.73 31.70
C GLU A 29 -44.65 -24.63 32.66
N GLY A 30 -45.68 -23.89 32.26
CA GLY A 30 -47.02 -23.87 32.90
C GLY A 30 -47.17 -23.14 34.25
N VAL A 31 -46.08 -22.73 34.89
CA VAL A 31 -46.15 -22.07 36.21
C VAL A 31 -46.32 -20.55 36.06
N ASP A 32 -47.52 -20.03 36.32
CA ASP A 32 -47.78 -18.59 36.33
C ASP A 32 -47.39 -17.94 37.66
N ILE A 33 -46.63 -16.84 37.61
CA ILE A 33 -46.20 -16.08 38.79
C ILE A 33 -46.98 -14.75 38.78
N THR A 34 -48.26 -14.84 39.10
CA THR A 34 -49.18 -13.70 39.15
C THR A 34 -49.49 -13.31 40.60
N GLY A 35 -49.26 -12.04 40.92
CA GLY A 35 -49.46 -11.45 42.26
C GLY A 35 -49.35 -9.92 42.19
N GLU A 36 -49.41 -9.24 43.33
CA GLU A 36 -49.36 -7.76 43.40
C GLU A 36 -48.09 -7.18 42.76
N ARG A 37 -46.95 -7.88 42.83
CA ARG A 37 -45.66 -7.43 42.25
C ARG A 37 -45.23 -8.23 41.03
N GLY A 38 -45.67 -9.50 40.93
CA GLY A 38 -45.24 -10.40 39.85
C GLY A 38 -43.71 -10.57 39.80
N VAL A 39 -43.14 -10.62 38.59
CA VAL A 39 -41.69 -10.69 38.36
C VAL A 39 -41.20 -9.35 37.80
N GLU A 40 -40.25 -8.70 38.49
CA GLU A 40 -39.65 -7.42 38.07
C GLU A 40 -38.29 -7.59 37.36
N ALA A 41 -37.57 -8.66 37.66
CA ALA A 41 -36.25 -8.93 37.10
C ALA A 41 -35.99 -10.43 36.97
N ILE A 42 -35.14 -10.78 35.99
CA ILE A 42 -34.66 -12.14 35.77
C ILE A 42 -33.15 -12.11 35.73
N CYS A 43 -32.52 -13.03 36.46
CA CYS A 43 -31.07 -13.22 36.45
C CYS A 43 -30.73 -14.57 35.82
N PHE A 44 -29.97 -14.55 34.73
CA PHE A 44 -29.45 -15.76 34.08
C PHE A 44 -28.05 -16.07 34.61
N ALA A 45 -27.96 -16.67 35.80
CA ALA A 45 -26.67 -17.03 36.42
C ALA A 45 -25.89 -18.09 35.62
N ASP A 46 -26.60 -18.95 34.89
CA ASP A 46 -26.05 -19.94 33.97
C ASP A 46 -27.10 -20.28 32.90
N THR A 47 -26.73 -20.20 31.63
CA THR A 47 -27.64 -20.38 30.49
C THR A 47 -27.46 -21.75 29.83
N ARG A 48 -27.47 -22.83 30.62
CA ARG A 48 -27.47 -24.22 30.12
C ARG A 48 -28.85 -24.69 29.60
N GLY A 49 -29.81 -23.76 29.47
CA GLY A 49 -31.16 -24.00 28.94
C GLY A 49 -31.25 -23.85 27.42
N SER A 50 -32.35 -24.32 26.82
CA SER A 50 -32.64 -24.11 25.41
C SER A 50 -33.02 -22.65 25.14
N GLN A 51 -32.91 -22.18 23.88
CA GLN A 51 -33.38 -20.83 23.51
C GLN A 51 -34.88 -20.62 23.86
N VAL A 52 -35.68 -21.68 23.74
CA VAL A 52 -37.10 -21.68 24.11
C VAL A 52 -37.29 -21.43 25.61
N GLU A 53 -36.49 -22.07 26.47
CA GLU A 53 -36.53 -21.87 27.93
C GLU A 53 -36.13 -20.43 28.31
N ILE A 54 -35.14 -19.86 27.62
CA ILE A 54 -34.72 -18.45 27.82
C ILE A 54 -35.89 -17.50 27.50
N VAL A 55 -36.56 -17.69 26.35
CA VAL A 55 -37.70 -16.86 25.94
C VAL A 55 -38.86 -16.98 26.92
N GLN A 56 -39.21 -18.20 27.33
CA GLN A 56 -40.27 -18.44 28.31
C GLN A 56 -39.97 -17.75 29.64
N ASN A 57 -38.72 -17.84 30.11
CA ASN A 57 -38.29 -17.17 31.33
C ASN A 57 -38.44 -15.65 31.19
N ILE A 58 -37.91 -15.05 30.12
CA ILE A 58 -38.01 -13.60 29.85
C ILE A 58 -39.47 -13.14 29.78
N GLY A 59 -40.34 -13.91 29.13
CA GLY A 59 -41.77 -13.64 29.03
C GLY A 59 -42.47 -13.52 30.39
N ARG A 60 -41.93 -14.10 31.47
CA ARG A 60 -42.48 -13.94 32.84
C ARG A 60 -42.30 -12.53 33.37
N ALA A 61 -41.18 -11.88 33.06
CA ALA A 61 -40.92 -10.50 33.48
C ALA A 61 -41.57 -9.46 32.56
N LEU A 62 -41.78 -9.78 31.28
CA LEU A 62 -42.42 -8.87 30.32
C LEU A 62 -43.95 -8.74 30.50
N ARG A 63 -44.59 -9.60 31.32
CA ARG A 63 -46.03 -9.50 31.62
C ARG A 63 -46.36 -8.22 32.40
N LEU A 64 -47.39 -7.51 31.95
CA LEU A 64 -47.95 -6.36 32.66
C LEU A 64 -48.41 -6.75 34.07
N ASN A 65 -48.33 -5.79 34.99
CA ASN A 65 -48.87 -5.98 36.33
C ASN A 65 -50.40 -6.00 36.27
N ARG A 66 -51.02 -6.67 37.25
CA ARG A 66 -52.48 -6.87 37.30
C ARG A 66 -53.26 -5.56 37.50
N ASP A 67 -52.58 -4.52 37.98
CA ASP A 67 -53.07 -3.16 38.14
C ASP A 67 -52.99 -2.31 36.85
N GLY A 68 -52.51 -2.88 35.74
CA GLY A 68 -52.36 -2.19 34.46
C GLY A 68 -51.14 -1.25 34.40
N SER A 69 -50.32 -1.19 35.45
CA SER A 69 -49.10 -0.38 35.45
C SER A 69 -48.06 -0.94 34.48
N THR A 70 -47.38 -0.04 33.77
CA THR A 70 -46.18 -0.37 33.00
C THR A 70 -45.01 -0.57 33.95
N LYS A 71 -44.20 -1.60 33.71
CA LYS A 71 -42.98 -1.86 34.47
C LYS A 71 -41.79 -2.07 33.55
N ILE A 72 -40.62 -1.70 34.05
CA ILE A 72 -39.35 -1.96 33.40
C ILE A 72 -38.85 -3.34 33.86
N ALA A 73 -38.94 -4.34 32.98
CA ALA A 73 -38.37 -5.65 33.22
C ALA A 73 -36.84 -5.60 33.10
N ARG A 74 -36.11 -6.03 34.14
CA ARG A 74 -34.63 -6.06 34.12
C ARG A 74 -34.12 -7.46 33.86
N ILE A 75 -33.35 -7.64 32.79
CA ILE A 75 -32.63 -8.89 32.50
C ILE A 75 -31.18 -8.70 32.94
N ILE A 76 -30.72 -9.55 33.86
CA ILE A 76 -29.38 -9.49 34.44
C ILE A 76 -28.62 -10.73 33.98
N VAL A 77 -27.44 -10.53 33.37
CA VAL A 77 -26.57 -11.61 32.91
C VAL A 77 -25.18 -11.41 33.55
N PRO A 78 -24.86 -12.12 34.64
CA PRO A 78 -23.50 -12.10 35.19
C PRO A 78 -22.52 -12.75 34.20
N ILE A 79 -21.37 -12.09 34.00
CA ILE A 79 -20.28 -12.57 33.15
C ILE A 79 -19.07 -12.77 34.06
N PHE A 80 -18.60 -14.01 34.15
CA PHE A 80 -17.44 -14.39 34.94
C PHE A 80 -16.25 -14.53 34.00
N LEU A 81 -15.28 -13.62 34.12
CA LEU A 81 -14.07 -13.63 33.30
C LEU A 81 -13.01 -14.54 33.91
N GLU A 82 -12.21 -15.17 33.06
CA GLU A 82 -11.05 -15.96 33.50
C GLU A 82 -9.88 -15.07 33.96
N PRO A 83 -8.97 -15.57 34.81
CA PRO A 83 -7.80 -14.79 35.22
C PRO A 83 -6.95 -14.33 34.01
N GLY A 84 -6.77 -13.02 33.87
CA GLY A 84 -6.02 -12.41 32.76
C GLY A 84 -6.84 -12.12 31.51
N GLU A 85 -8.13 -12.47 31.48
CA GLU A 85 -9.01 -12.15 30.35
C GLU A 85 -9.35 -10.66 30.32
N ASP A 86 -9.02 -9.96 29.23
CA ASP A 86 -9.40 -8.55 29.04
C ASP A 86 -10.93 -8.47 28.89
N PRO A 87 -11.63 -7.72 29.76
CA PRO A 87 -13.07 -7.54 29.61
C PRO A 87 -13.48 -6.99 28.22
N ASN A 88 -12.61 -6.26 27.51
CA ASN A 88 -12.89 -5.66 26.19
C ASN A 88 -12.86 -6.67 25.03
N ASP A 89 -12.36 -7.88 25.27
CA ASP A 89 -12.21 -8.96 24.30
C ASP A 89 -13.50 -9.78 24.12
N MET A 90 -14.66 -9.12 24.20
CA MET A 90 -15.96 -9.80 24.26
C MET A 90 -16.35 -10.54 22.97
N VAL A 91 -15.74 -10.18 21.83
CA VAL A 91 -16.05 -10.77 20.52
C VAL A 91 -15.56 -12.22 20.45
N ALA A 92 -14.33 -12.46 20.91
CA ALA A 92 -13.69 -13.77 20.92
C ALA A 92 -13.86 -14.52 22.26
N SER A 93 -14.22 -13.83 23.33
CA SER A 93 -14.34 -14.43 24.67
C SER A 93 -15.43 -15.52 24.77
N ALA A 94 -15.07 -16.64 25.39
CA ALA A 94 -15.98 -17.71 25.76
C ALA A 94 -16.85 -17.33 26.98
N SER A 95 -16.36 -16.48 27.87
CA SER A 95 -17.03 -16.02 29.09
C SER A 95 -18.34 -15.27 28.81
N PHE A 96 -18.47 -14.66 27.62
CA PHE A 96 -19.69 -13.98 27.17
C PHE A 96 -20.75 -14.93 26.58
N ARG A 97 -20.53 -16.24 26.58
CA ARG A 97 -21.52 -17.24 26.09
C ARG A 97 -22.91 -17.06 26.71
N PRO A 98 -23.08 -16.79 28.03
CA PRO A 98 -24.39 -16.57 28.60
C PRO A 98 -25.12 -15.35 28.03
N LEU A 99 -24.39 -14.26 27.81
CA LEU A 99 -24.96 -13.05 27.18
C LEU A 99 -25.40 -13.33 25.75
N VAL A 100 -24.59 -14.05 24.98
CA VAL A 100 -24.93 -14.44 23.60
C VAL A 100 -26.21 -15.28 23.59
N ALA A 101 -26.33 -16.26 24.48
CA ALA A 101 -27.52 -17.12 24.57
C ALA A 101 -28.79 -16.32 24.87
N VAL A 102 -28.72 -15.36 25.80
CA VAL A 102 -29.85 -14.47 26.14
C VAL A 102 -30.24 -13.58 24.96
N LEU A 103 -29.27 -12.95 24.29
CA LEU A 103 -29.52 -12.08 23.14
C LEU A 103 -30.08 -12.84 21.93
N GLN A 104 -29.58 -14.06 21.68
CA GLN A 104 -30.13 -14.93 20.65
C GLN A 104 -31.56 -15.39 20.98
N GLY A 105 -31.84 -15.70 22.25
CA GLY A 105 -33.19 -15.98 22.73
C GLY A 105 -34.13 -14.80 22.48
N LEU A 106 -33.74 -13.58 22.89
CA LEU A 106 -34.52 -12.36 22.62
C LEU A 106 -34.79 -12.16 21.12
N ARG A 107 -33.76 -12.32 20.28
CA ARG A 107 -33.90 -12.19 18.82
C ARG A 107 -34.92 -13.15 18.24
N SER A 108 -34.95 -14.40 18.73
CA SER A 108 -35.91 -15.41 18.23
C SER A 108 -37.37 -15.04 18.47
N HIS A 109 -37.64 -14.14 19.43
CA HIS A 109 -38.97 -13.67 19.75
C HIS A 109 -39.25 -12.29 19.12
N ASP A 110 -38.26 -11.39 19.10
CA ASP A 110 -38.38 -10.06 18.49
C ASP A 110 -37.03 -9.61 17.91
N GLU A 111 -36.91 -9.64 16.59
CA GLU A 111 -35.71 -9.22 15.86
C GLU A 111 -35.47 -7.71 15.99
N ARG A 112 -36.55 -6.91 16.05
CA ARG A 112 -36.47 -5.44 16.08
C ARG A 112 -35.88 -4.93 17.39
N LEU A 113 -36.13 -5.60 18.51
CA LEU A 113 -35.55 -5.23 19.81
C LEU A 113 -34.02 -5.32 19.79
N VAL A 114 -33.47 -6.35 19.14
CA VAL A 114 -32.01 -6.54 19.05
C VAL A 114 -31.40 -5.55 18.05
N GLU A 115 -32.08 -5.32 16.91
CA GLU A 115 -31.68 -4.30 15.93
C GLU A 115 -31.64 -2.89 16.51
N GLN A 116 -32.62 -2.53 17.34
CA GLN A 116 -32.65 -1.26 18.07
C GLN A 116 -31.50 -1.15 19.07
N LEU A 117 -31.13 -2.24 19.76
CA LEU A 117 -29.97 -2.27 20.66
C LEU A 117 -28.66 -2.01 19.91
N ALA A 118 -28.47 -2.60 18.72
CA ALA A 118 -27.29 -2.39 17.89
C ALA A 118 -27.23 -0.97 17.29
N SER A 119 -28.36 -0.48 16.79
CA SER A 119 -28.47 0.86 16.20
C SER A 119 -28.24 1.97 17.23
N ARG A 120 -28.72 1.77 18.47
CA ARG A 120 -28.49 2.67 19.60
C ARG A 120 -27.04 2.61 20.11
N ALA A 121 -26.40 1.44 20.11
CA ALA A 121 -24.98 1.34 20.44
C ALA A 121 -24.11 2.14 19.44
N LEU A 122 -24.42 2.09 18.15
CA LEU A 122 -23.70 2.83 17.10
C LEU A 122 -23.92 4.36 17.16
N THR A 123 -25.08 4.81 17.63
CA THR A 123 -25.45 6.24 17.68
C THR A 123 -25.07 6.95 18.97
N HIS A 124 -24.77 6.23 20.05
CA HIS A 124 -24.40 6.82 21.34
C HIS A 124 -22.92 7.25 21.40
N GLY A 125 -22.53 8.19 20.54
CA GLY A 125 -21.31 8.98 20.74
C GLY A 125 -21.37 9.68 22.10
N LYS A 126 -20.31 9.53 22.91
CA LYS A 126 -20.12 10.09 24.28
C LYS A 126 -21.15 11.17 24.66
N ARG A 127 -22.25 10.80 25.34
CA ARG A 127 -23.04 11.79 26.09
C ARG A 127 -22.14 12.29 27.22
N LYS A 128 -21.47 13.42 27.01
CA LYS A 128 -21.02 14.27 28.11
C LYS A 128 -22.26 14.59 28.93
N ILE A 129 -22.34 14.06 30.14
CA ILE A 129 -23.30 14.52 31.15
C ILE A 129 -22.96 16.01 31.36
N HIS A 130 -23.72 16.90 30.74
CA HIS A 130 -23.60 18.33 31.00
C HIS A 130 -24.20 18.59 32.38
N LEU A 131 -23.36 18.53 33.40
CA LEU A 131 -23.66 19.08 34.71
C LEU A 131 -23.71 20.60 34.54
N ARG A 132 -24.90 21.16 34.28
CA ARG A 132 -25.09 22.61 34.35
C ARG A 132 -24.97 23.03 35.81
N ARG A 133 -23.99 23.89 36.07
CA ARG A 133 -23.79 24.59 37.34
C ARG A 133 -24.31 26.00 37.17
N ASP A 134 -24.94 26.54 38.20
CA ASP A 134 -25.25 27.97 38.26
C ASP A 134 -23.99 28.81 38.49
N GLN A 135 -24.14 30.13 38.61
CA GLN A 135 -23.04 31.07 38.82
C GLN A 135 -22.33 30.87 40.18
N ASP A 136 -22.93 30.11 41.10
CA ASP A 136 -22.42 29.78 42.43
C ASP A 136 -21.88 28.33 42.54
N GLY A 137 -21.90 27.58 41.44
CA GLY A 137 -21.27 26.25 41.32
C GLY A 137 -22.12 25.05 41.77
N GLN A 138 -23.41 25.21 42.06
CA GLN A 138 -24.29 24.09 42.45
C GLN A 138 -24.89 23.35 41.24
N ILE A 139 -25.00 22.02 41.33
CA ILE A 139 -25.58 21.16 40.29
C ILE A 139 -27.11 21.21 40.38
N LEU A 140 -27.76 21.77 39.37
CA LEU A 140 -29.22 21.88 39.33
C LEU A 140 -29.89 20.56 38.87
N ARG A 141 -30.99 20.18 39.51
CA ARG A 141 -31.88 19.09 39.08
C ARG A 141 -32.75 19.60 37.92
N ALA A 142 -32.66 18.97 36.76
CA ALA A 142 -33.44 19.37 35.59
C ALA A 142 -34.95 19.21 35.84
N GLY A 143 -35.64 20.33 36.07
CA GLY A 143 -37.07 20.50 35.87
C GLY A 143 -37.25 21.30 34.58
N GLY A 144 -38.04 20.77 33.65
CA GLY A 144 -38.14 21.27 32.28
C GLY A 144 -39.12 22.42 32.10
N GLU A 145 -38.86 23.23 31.10
CA GLU A 145 -39.83 23.87 30.20
C GLU A 145 -39.06 24.55 29.05
N SER A 146 -39.19 24.02 27.84
CA SER A 146 -39.15 24.79 26.59
C SER A 146 -39.54 23.88 25.42
N ASP A 147 -40.66 24.23 24.80
CA ASP A 147 -41.24 23.64 23.59
C ASP A 147 -40.28 23.59 22.40
N SER A 148 -40.31 22.44 21.71
CA SER A 148 -40.15 22.41 20.25
C SER A 148 -40.81 21.13 19.71
N GLU A 149 -41.84 21.35 18.90
CA GLU A 149 -42.70 20.40 18.22
C GLU A 149 -41.93 19.39 17.35
N ASN A 150 -42.09 18.10 17.68
CA ASN A 150 -42.01 16.89 16.85
C ASN A 150 -41.53 15.69 17.69
N GLN A 151 -42.34 15.29 18.67
CA GLN A 151 -42.23 13.99 19.33
C GLN A 151 -43.60 13.33 19.38
N GLU A 152 -44.16 13.05 18.20
CA GLU A 152 -45.14 11.97 18.12
C GLU A 152 -44.38 10.64 18.15
N HIS A 153 -44.63 9.88 19.22
CA HIS A 153 -44.22 8.50 19.48
C HIS A 153 -42.78 8.26 20.00
N ASP A 154 -42.46 8.82 21.18
CA ASP A 154 -41.36 8.29 22.03
C ASP A 154 -41.89 7.39 23.17
N GLY A 155 -42.98 6.66 22.89
CA GLY A 155 -43.62 5.70 23.79
C GLY A 155 -43.13 4.26 23.59
N ALA A 156 -41.81 4.01 23.55
CA ALA A 156 -41.21 2.67 23.64
C ALA A 156 -39.70 2.72 23.99
N GLU A 157 -39.31 3.51 24.99
CA GLU A 157 -37.97 3.47 25.57
C GLU A 157 -37.85 2.34 26.61
N SER A 158 -37.09 1.26 26.37
CA SER A 158 -36.51 0.47 27.48
C SER A 158 -35.47 -0.61 27.14
N ALA A 159 -35.23 -0.98 25.88
CA ALA A 159 -34.13 -1.90 25.60
C ALA A 159 -32.81 -1.10 25.45
N LEU A 160 -32.05 -0.98 26.55
CA LEU A 160 -30.66 -0.50 26.54
C LEU A 160 -29.76 -1.59 27.15
N LEU A 161 -28.82 -2.08 26.35
CA LEU A 161 -27.79 -3.02 26.80
C LEU A 161 -26.77 -2.24 27.64
N HIS A 162 -26.78 -2.46 28.95
CA HIS A 162 -25.87 -1.81 29.89
C HIS A 162 -24.80 -2.80 30.37
N PHE A 163 -23.54 -2.43 30.21
CA PHE A 163 -22.41 -3.14 30.82
C PHE A 163 -22.01 -2.44 32.12
N SER A 164 -21.61 -3.21 33.13
CA SER A 164 -21.13 -2.69 34.41
C SER A 164 -19.84 -1.86 34.27
N SER A 165 -19.03 -2.16 33.27
CA SER A 165 -17.86 -1.38 32.87
C SER A 165 -18.12 -0.70 31.52
N PRO A 166 -17.69 0.56 31.30
CA PRO A 166 -17.86 1.24 30.02
C PRO A 166 -17.26 0.43 28.88
N ARG A 167 -17.98 0.35 27.76
CA ARG A 167 -17.56 -0.35 26.54
C ARG A 167 -17.58 0.58 25.36
N ASP A 168 -16.64 0.36 24.45
CA ASP A 168 -16.63 1.05 23.18
C ASP A 168 -17.79 0.59 22.29
N THR A 169 -18.41 1.54 21.60
CA THR A 169 -19.60 1.31 20.79
C THR A 169 -19.29 0.44 19.58
N ALA A 170 -18.10 0.59 19.00
CA ALA A 170 -17.61 -0.25 17.92
C ALA A 170 -17.44 -1.72 18.37
N THR A 171 -16.92 -1.95 19.58
CA THR A 171 -16.79 -3.30 20.15
C THR A 171 -18.15 -3.96 20.38
N ILE A 172 -19.13 -3.22 20.91
CA ILE A 172 -20.50 -3.74 21.09
C ILE A 172 -21.13 -4.09 19.73
N ALA A 173 -20.98 -3.21 18.74
CA ALA A 173 -21.52 -3.44 17.41
C ALA A 173 -20.87 -4.67 16.73
N ALA A 174 -19.55 -4.80 16.84
CA ALA A 174 -18.82 -5.98 16.36
C ALA A 174 -19.30 -7.26 17.06
N PHE A 175 -19.47 -7.24 18.38
CA PHE A 175 -20.00 -8.37 19.15
C PHE A 175 -21.40 -8.78 18.69
N LEU A 176 -22.33 -7.83 18.58
CA LEU A 176 -23.69 -8.13 18.12
C LEU A 176 -23.70 -8.71 16.70
N ARG A 177 -22.94 -8.13 15.76
CA ARG A 177 -22.79 -8.62 14.37
C ARG A 177 -22.26 -10.05 14.30
N THR A 178 -21.19 -10.34 15.04
CA THR A 178 -20.43 -11.59 14.92
C THR A 178 -20.91 -12.74 15.81
N ARG A 179 -21.59 -12.44 16.92
CA ARG A 179 -22.02 -13.46 17.90
C ARG A 179 -23.52 -13.66 17.95
N VAL A 180 -24.30 -12.60 17.70
CA VAL A 180 -25.76 -12.63 17.85
C VAL A 180 -26.44 -12.72 16.48
N TYR A 181 -26.14 -11.79 15.56
CA TYR A 181 -26.77 -11.77 14.24
C TYR A 181 -26.27 -12.91 13.37
N ARG A 182 -24.95 -13.08 13.25
CA ARG A 182 -24.31 -14.05 12.37
C ARG A 182 -23.17 -14.74 13.11
N PRO A 183 -23.45 -15.85 13.82
CA PRO A 183 -22.46 -16.50 14.68
C PRO A 183 -21.30 -17.07 13.85
N GLU A 184 -20.11 -16.49 14.03
CA GLU A 184 -18.86 -17.00 13.46
C GLU A 184 -18.17 -18.00 14.40
N SER A 185 -17.23 -18.79 13.87
CA SER A 185 -16.45 -19.72 14.70
C SER A 185 -15.53 -18.97 15.67
N LEU A 186 -15.39 -19.48 16.90
CA LEU A 186 -14.52 -18.90 17.93
C LEU A 186 -13.09 -18.65 17.43
N ALA A 187 -12.50 -19.61 16.72
CA ALA A 187 -11.16 -19.50 16.16
C ALA A 187 -11.02 -18.37 15.12
N TRP A 188 -12.06 -18.10 14.34
CA TRP A 188 -12.04 -16.97 13.40
C TRP A 188 -12.17 -15.64 14.14
N LEU A 189 -13.00 -15.60 15.19
CA LEU A 189 -13.21 -14.40 16.01
C LEU A 189 -11.98 -14.00 16.82
N GLU A 190 -11.20 -14.96 17.31
CA GLU A 190 -9.90 -14.70 17.93
C GLU A 190 -8.98 -13.93 16.98
N GLY A 191 -8.86 -14.37 15.73
CA GLY A 191 -8.05 -13.68 14.72
C GLY A 191 -8.61 -12.32 14.30
N TYR A 192 -9.93 -12.17 14.23
CA TYR A 192 -10.56 -10.88 13.96
C TYR A 192 -10.30 -9.87 15.07
N GLN A 193 -10.41 -10.30 16.34
CA GLN A 193 -10.13 -9.45 17.49
C GLN A 193 -8.64 -9.10 17.61
N ALA A 194 -7.75 -10.03 17.25
CA ALA A 194 -6.32 -9.79 17.12
C ALA A 194 -6.02 -8.63 16.17
N LEU A 195 -6.66 -8.63 15.00
CA LEU A 195 -6.52 -7.57 14.01
C LEU A 195 -6.98 -6.21 14.56
N LEU A 196 -8.17 -6.17 15.18
CA LEU A 196 -8.72 -4.94 15.76
C LEU A 196 -7.82 -4.36 16.86
N ARG A 197 -7.34 -5.22 17.77
CA ARG A 197 -6.44 -4.83 18.86
C ARG A 197 -5.13 -4.28 18.33
N TRP A 198 -4.47 -5.04 17.45
CA TRP A 198 -3.19 -4.64 16.86
C TRP A 198 -3.31 -3.28 16.16
N ARG A 199 -4.39 -3.06 15.39
CA ARG A 199 -4.60 -1.81 14.67
C ARG A 199 -4.80 -0.62 15.61
N ARG A 200 -5.52 -0.83 16.72
CA ARG A 200 -5.73 0.16 17.78
C ARG A 200 -4.42 0.51 18.50
N GLU A 201 -3.63 -0.49 18.86
CA GLU A 201 -2.34 -0.31 19.57
C GLU A 201 -1.32 0.45 18.71
N ASN A 202 -1.30 0.15 17.40
CA ASN A 202 -0.42 0.81 16.44
C ASN A 202 -0.98 2.17 15.93
N LYS A 203 -2.14 2.62 16.45
CA LYS A 203 -2.80 3.89 16.05
C LYS A 203 -3.02 4.02 14.53
N ILE A 204 -3.29 2.90 13.88
CA ILE A 204 -3.48 2.83 12.43
C ILE A 204 -4.91 3.25 12.11
N THR A 205 -5.06 4.38 11.43
CA THR A 205 -6.35 4.90 10.96
C THR A 205 -6.56 4.73 9.45
N GLY A 206 -5.49 4.42 8.71
CA GLY A 206 -5.50 4.23 7.25
C GLY A 206 -5.32 2.78 6.81
N LEU A 207 -4.99 2.61 5.52
CA LEU A 207 -4.56 1.33 4.95
C LEU A 207 -3.15 1.01 5.45
N HIS A 208 -3.03 -0.05 6.26
CA HIS A 208 -1.74 -0.55 6.72
C HIS A 208 -1.76 -2.07 6.68
N ALA A 209 -0.84 -2.65 5.92
CA ALA A 209 -0.71 -4.09 5.79
C ALA A 209 -0.05 -4.64 7.06
N VAL A 210 -0.65 -5.67 7.65
CA VAL A 210 -0.02 -6.40 8.74
C VAL A 210 1.21 -7.16 8.20
N PRO A 211 2.42 -6.95 8.75
CA PRO A 211 3.60 -7.76 8.42
C PRO A 211 3.39 -9.24 8.71
N TYR A 212 4.03 -10.12 7.92
CA TYR A 212 3.82 -11.57 8.02
C TYR A 212 4.20 -12.17 9.38
N ASP A 213 5.27 -11.65 10.00
CA ASP A 213 5.79 -12.12 11.28
C ASP A 213 5.18 -11.40 12.49
N THR A 214 4.06 -10.69 12.30
CA THR A 214 3.38 -9.99 13.39
C THR A 214 2.71 -10.97 14.34
N GLU A 215 3.04 -10.86 15.62
CA GLU A 215 2.42 -11.57 16.73
C GLU A 215 1.74 -10.56 17.66
N THR A 216 0.63 -10.96 18.28
CA THR A 216 -0.14 -10.10 19.20
C THR A 216 -0.83 -10.94 20.27
N GLU A 217 -1.13 -10.34 21.42
CA GLU A 217 -1.86 -10.99 22.50
C GLU A 217 -3.37 -10.82 22.30
N VAL A 218 -4.16 -11.89 22.46
CA VAL A 218 -5.63 -11.85 22.41
C VAL A 218 -6.24 -12.85 23.39
N GLY A 219 -7.14 -12.37 24.26
CA GLY A 219 -7.75 -13.20 25.29
C GLY A 219 -6.69 -13.85 26.18
N VAL A 220 -6.66 -15.18 26.18
CA VAL A 220 -5.66 -15.99 26.92
C VAL A 220 -4.40 -16.32 26.11
N THR A 221 -4.40 -16.02 24.80
CA THR A 221 -3.31 -16.36 23.88
C THR A 221 -2.33 -15.19 23.79
N LYS A 222 -1.11 -15.36 24.30
CA LYS A 222 -0.08 -14.30 24.32
C LYS A 222 0.59 -14.06 22.96
N ASP A 223 0.84 -15.13 22.22
CA ASP A 223 1.61 -15.08 20.96
C ASP A 223 0.72 -15.49 19.77
N PHE A 224 -0.41 -14.81 19.57
CA PHE A 224 -1.29 -15.09 18.44
C PHE A 224 -0.62 -14.67 17.12
N PRO A 225 -0.44 -15.57 16.14
CA PRO A 225 0.28 -15.29 14.90
C PRO A 225 -0.59 -14.51 13.90
N LEU A 226 -0.87 -13.25 14.20
CA LEU A 226 -1.77 -12.38 13.43
C LEU A 226 -1.35 -12.26 11.96
N GLY A 227 -0.06 -12.07 11.67
CA GLY A 227 0.42 -11.92 10.30
C GLY A 227 0.15 -13.16 9.43
N ARG A 228 0.28 -14.36 10.02
CA ARG A 228 -0.06 -15.63 9.35
C ARG A 228 -1.56 -15.79 9.16
N TRP A 229 -2.37 -15.43 10.16
CA TRP A 229 -3.82 -15.46 10.07
C TRP A 229 -4.35 -14.52 8.97
N VAL A 230 -3.84 -13.28 8.91
CA VAL A 230 -4.14 -12.30 7.85
C VAL A 230 -3.76 -12.86 6.48
N HIS A 231 -2.58 -13.48 6.36
CA HIS A 231 -2.16 -14.12 5.12
C HIS A 231 -3.11 -15.25 4.68
N GLN A 232 -3.61 -16.06 5.62
CA GLN A 232 -4.60 -17.09 5.34
C GLN A 232 -5.92 -16.48 4.84
N GLN A 233 -6.40 -15.38 5.42
CA GLN A 233 -7.61 -14.71 4.94
C GLN A 233 -7.43 -14.19 3.50
N ARG A 234 -6.27 -13.59 3.19
CA ARG A 234 -5.92 -13.16 1.82
C ARG A 234 -5.87 -14.33 0.84
N LYS A 235 -5.34 -15.48 1.27
CA LYS A 235 -5.33 -16.71 0.47
C LYS A 235 -6.76 -17.19 0.21
N ALA A 236 -7.59 -17.27 1.26
CA ALA A 236 -8.97 -17.71 1.17
C ALA A 236 -9.81 -16.83 0.21
N LEU A 237 -9.58 -15.52 0.20
CA LEU A 237 -10.25 -14.63 -0.76
C LEU A 237 -9.83 -14.93 -2.20
N ARG A 238 -8.54 -15.14 -2.45
CA ARG A 238 -8.01 -15.47 -3.79
C ARG A 238 -8.45 -16.84 -4.29
N THR A 239 -8.65 -17.81 -3.39
CA THR A 239 -9.14 -19.15 -3.72
C THR A 239 -10.67 -19.22 -3.80
N GLY A 240 -11.38 -18.14 -3.47
CA GLY A 240 -12.84 -18.12 -3.41
C GLY A 240 -13.44 -18.91 -2.24
N GLU A 241 -12.61 -19.29 -1.26
CA GLU A 241 -13.02 -20.03 -0.06
C GLU A 241 -13.47 -19.10 1.07
N LEU A 242 -13.14 -17.80 0.98
CA LEU A 242 -13.59 -16.82 1.95
C LEU A 242 -15.06 -16.47 1.71
N GLU A 243 -15.88 -16.74 2.70
CA GLU A 243 -17.29 -16.36 2.69
C GLU A 243 -17.44 -14.83 2.62
N ASP A 244 -18.37 -14.34 1.80
CA ASP A 244 -18.61 -12.91 1.58
C ASP A 244 -18.82 -12.13 2.89
N ARG A 245 -19.50 -12.74 3.86
CA ARG A 245 -19.74 -12.14 5.18
C ARG A 245 -18.46 -11.88 5.98
N ARG A 246 -17.44 -12.74 5.86
CA ARG A 246 -16.14 -12.55 6.52
C ARG A 246 -15.37 -11.44 5.84
N LYS A 247 -15.51 -11.32 4.52
CA LYS A 247 -14.97 -10.21 3.76
C LYS A 247 -15.57 -8.88 4.22
N GLU A 248 -16.90 -8.77 4.36
CA GLU A 248 -17.56 -7.56 4.88
C GLU A 248 -17.02 -7.11 6.24
N LEU A 249 -16.83 -8.06 7.19
CA LEU A 249 -16.29 -7.75 8.51
C LEU A 249 -14.84 -7.28 8.48
N LEU A 250 -14.03 -7.84 7.57
CA LEU A 250 -12.63 -7.48 7.39
C LEU A 250 -12.47 -6.15 6.62
N ASP A 251 -13.38 -5.85 5.69
CA ASP A 251 -13.48 -4.57 4.98
C ASP A 251 -13.98 -3.44 5.87
N ALA A 252 -14.58 -3.76 7.02
CA ALA A 252 -15.11 -2.77 7.95
C ALA A 252 -14.02 -1.77 8.38
N PRO A 253 -14.36 -0.46 8.53
CA PRO A 253 -13.38 0.58 8.84
C PRO A 253 -12.57 0.35 10.11
N GLU A 254 -13.07 -0.46 11.05
CA GLU A 254 -12.37 -0.84 12.28
C GLU A 254 -11.27 -1.88 12.01
N ALA A 255 -11.54 -2.87 11.15
CA ALA A 255 -10.60 -3.92 10.78
C ALA A 255 -9.60 -3.45 9.72
N GLY A 256 -10.06 -2.68 8.72
CA GLY A 256 -9.22 -2.06 7.70
C GLY A 256 -8.33 -3.05 6.95
N MET A 257 -8.85 -4.24 6.64
CA MET A 257 -8.09 -5.32 6.04
C MET A 257 -7.52 -4.92 4.68
N VAL A 258 -6.19 -4.84 4.59
CA VAL A 258 -5.48 -4.72 3.31
C VAL A 258 -5.38 -6.10 2.68
N TRP A 259 -6.20 -6.38 1.67
CA TRP A 259 -6.22 -7.67 0.97
C TRP A 259 -4.97 -7.92 0.14
N GLU A 260 -4.43 -6.86 -0.46
CA GLU A 260 -3.26 -6.90 -1.31
C GLU A 260 -2.20 -5.95 -0.74
N PRO A 261 -1.19 -6.44 0.01
CA PRO A 261 -0.12 -5.61 0.58
C PRO A 261 0.61 -4.73 -0.44
N GLY A 262 0.56 -5.13 -1.71
CA GLY A 262 1.12 -4.37 -2.81
C GLY A 262 0.41 -3.05 -3.09
N GLU A 263 -0.80 -2.80 -2.59
CA GLU A 263 -1.52 -1.53 -2.78
C GLU A 263 -0.98 -0.42 -1.87
N GLU A 264 -0.76 -0.67 -0.59
CA GLU A 264 -0.14 0.31 0.32
C GLU A 264 1.29 0.65 -0.14
N ALA A 265 2.12 -0.37 -0.41
CA ALA A 265 3.48 -0.15 -0.91
C ALA A 265 3.49 0.57 -2.27
N TRP A 266 2.41 0.45 -3.04
CA TRP A 266 2.24 1.16 -4.30
C TRP A 266 1.78 2.61 -4.10
N GLU A 267 0.80 2.87 -3.24
CA GLU A 267 0.36 4.22 -2.91
C GLU A 267 1.45 5.03 -2.22
N ALA A 268 2.19 4.43 -1.29
CA ALA A 268 3.38 5.04 -0.69
C ALA A 268 4.43 5.40 -1.75
N LYS A 269 4.65 4.50 -2.72
CA LYS A 269 5.53 4.79 -3.86
C LYS A 269 4.99 5.93 -4.72
N LEU A 270 3.69 5.95 -5.06
CA LEU A 270 3.09 7.05 -5.80
C LEU A 270 3.20 8.38 -5.06
N ALA A 271 3.05 8.40 -3.73
CA ALA A 271 3.23 9.59 -2.91
C ALA A 271 4.67 10.13 -2.99
N VAL A 272 5.67 9.25 -2.89
CA VAL A 272 7.08 9.59 -3.08
C VAL A 272 7.34 10.13 -4.49
N LEU A 273 6.78 9.49 -5.53
CA LEU A 273 6.91 9.94 -6.92
C LEU A 273 6.25 11.31 -7.15
N ARG A 274 5.05 11.54 -6.58
CA ARG A 274 4.38 12.84 -6.62
C ARG A 274 5.21 13.93 -5.93
N SER A 275 5.76 13.63 -4.77
CA SER A 275 6.65 14.54 -4.02
C SER A 275 7.88 14.92 -4.86
N TYR A 276 8.56 13.93 -5.44
CA TYR A 276 9.72 14.18 -6.31
C TYR A 276 9.34 14.99 -7.55
N ARG A 277 8.25 14.63 -8.22
CA ARG A 277 7.78 15.33 -9.43
C ARG A 277 7.42 16.79 -9.16
N LYS A 278 6.85 17.05 -7.99
CA LYS A 278 6.52 18.41 -7.53
C LYS A 278 7.77 19.24 -7.30
N ALA A 279 8.83 18.65 -6.76
CA ALA A 279 10.07 19.36 -6.44
C ALA A 279 10.98 19.57 -7.65
N THR A 280 11.08 18.59 -8.55
CA THR A 280 12.07 18.61 -9.64
C THR A 280 11.47 18.89 -11.01
N GLY A 281 10.15 18.97 -11.16
CA GLY A 281 9.54 19.23 -12.46
C GLY A 281 9.53 18.02 -13.42
N HIS A 282 10.11 16.88 -13.06
CA HIS A 282 10.14 15.68 -13.90
C HIS A 282 10.24 14.36 -13.09
N LEU A 283 9.87 13.23 -13.68
CA LEU A 283 10.06 11.89 -13.10
C LEU A 283 11.29 11.15 -13.65
N ALA A 284 12.38 11.86 -13.95
CA ALA A 284 13.60 11.28 -14.55
C ALA A 284 14.84 11.31 -13.64
N PRO A 285 14.80 10.71 -12.44
CA PRO A 285 15.94 10.71 -11.52
C PRO A 285 17.16 9.98 -12.10
N ARG A 286 18.36 10.33 -11.60
CA ARG A 286 19.57 9.50 -11.78
C ARG A 286 19.36 8.16 -11.08
N GLN A 287 20.07 7.11 -11.50
CA GLN A 287 19.81 5.75 -10.99
C GLN A 287 20.12 5.61 -9.49
N ASP A 288 21.12 6.34 -9.02
CA ASP A 288 21.60 6.45 -7.64
C ASP A 288 20.85 7.50 -6.80
N ALA A 289 19.84 8.17 -7.37
CA ALA A 289 19.11 9.22 -6.67
C ALA A 289 18.31 8.65 -5.48
N MET A 290 18.45 9.32 -4.34
CA MET A 290 17.69 9.10 -3.12
C MET A 290 16.76 10.29 -2.88
N TRP A 291 15.54 10.04 -2.39
CA TRP A 291 14.53 11.06 -2.14
C TRP A 291 13.80 10.81 -0.82
N GLY A 292 13.71 11.82 0.05
CA GLY A 292 13.09 11.73 1.37
C GLY A 292 13.76 12.65 2.38
N GLU A 293 13.36 12.54 3.65
CA GLU A 293 13.95 13.29 4.76
C GLU A 293 14.38 12.32 5.88
N GLY A 294 15.54 12.58 6.49
CA GLY A 294 16.05 11.80 7.62
C GLY A 294 16.24 10.31 7.34
N GLU A 295 15.66 9.47 8.18
CA GLU A 295 15.73 8.00 8.04
C GLU A 295 14.82 7.44 6.94
N ALA A 296 13.94 8.25 6.35
CA ALA A 296 12.97 7.84 5.33
C ALA A 296 13.48 8.07 3.89
N MET A 297 14.77 7.90 3.63
CA MET A 297 15.34 8.05 2.28
C MET A 297 14.95 6.89 1.37
N VAL A 298 14.28 7.20 0.26
CA VAL A 298 13.81 6.21 -0.71
C VAL A 298 14.71 6.22 -1.97
N PRO A 299 15.18 5.06 -2.46
CA PRO A 299 15.99 4.96 -3.68
C PRO A 299 15.12 5.15 -4.94
N ILE A 300 14.71 6.39 -5.18
CA ILE A 300 13.77 6.75 -6.24
C ILE A 300 14.31 6.44 -7.63
N GLY A 301 15.63 6.57 -7.84
CA GLY A 301 16.30 6.21 -9.09
C GLY A 301 16.09 4.75 -9.47
N GLN A 302 16.38 3.86 -8.52
CA GLN A 302 16.19 2.42 -8.71
C GLN A 302 14.71 2.04 -8.85
N HIS A 303 13.81 2.73 -8.13
CA HIS A 303 12.37 2.54 -8.29
C HIS A 303 11.90 2.87 -9.71
N MET A 304 12.25 4.05 -10.25
CA MET A 304 11.89 4.43 -11.61
C MET A 304 12.51 3.51 -12.66
N ALA A 305 13.76 3.07 -12.48
CA ALA A 305 14.39 2.10 -13.36
C ALA A 305 13.64 0.76 -13.39
N ASN A 306 13.15 0.29 -12.24
CA ASN A 306 12.34 -0.92 -12.16
C ASN A 306 10.97 -0.74 -12.84
N LEU A 307 10.32 0.41 -12.67
CA LEU A 307 9.01 0.71 -13.28
C LEU A 307 9.06 0.76 -14.81
N ARG A 308 10.19 1.23 -15.37
CA ARG A 308 10.41 1.33 -16.83
C ARG A 308 10.86 0.02 -17.48
N ARG A 309 11.22 -1.01 -16.70
CA ARG A 309 11.72 -2.26 -17.26
C ARG A 309 10.63 -2.94 -18.10
N LYS A 310 10.98 -3.42 -19.29
CA LYS A 310 10.07 -4.17 -20.16
C LYS A 310 10.02 -5.66 -19.79
N GLY A 311 8.92 -6.34 -20.12
CA GLY A 311 8.73 -7.78 -19.95
C GLY A 311 8.24 -8.20 -18.56
N ALA A 312 8.32 -9.51 -18.27
CA ALA A 312 7.73 -10.14 -17.08
C ALA A 312 8.33 -9.69 -15.73
N LYS A 313 9.47 -8.97 -15.74
CA LYS A 313 10.11 -8.39 -14.55
C LYS A 313 9.91 -6.88 -14.43
N ASN A 314 8.87 -6.34 -15.08
CA ASN A 314 8.50 -4.93 -14.94
C ASN A 314 8.10 -4.64 -13.47
N GLY A 315 8.36 -3.42 -13.02
CA GLY A 315 7.99 -2.98 -11.66
C GLY A 315 6.49 -2.73 -11.48
N LEU A 316 5.68 -2.97 -12.51
CA LEU A 316 4.23 -2.70 -12.53
C LEU A 316 3.43 -3.89 -11.99
N GLY A 317 3.94 -5.11 -12.14
CA GLY A 317 3.33 -6.33 -11.60
C GLY A 317 3.17 -7.41 -12.66
N LYS A 318 2.88 -8.64 -12.22
CA LYS A 318 2.70 -9.79 -13.11
C LYS A 318 1.33 -9.83 -13.78
N ASP A 319 0.35 -9.18 -13.17
CA ASP A 319 -1.02 -9.10 -13.67
C ASP A 319 -1.16 -8.00 -14.73
N PRO A 320 -1.64 -8.31 -15.96
CA PRO A 320 -1.69 -7.34 -17.07
C PRO A 320 -2.64 -6.16 -16.84
N GLU A 321 -3.83 -6.41 -16.27
CA GLU A 321 -4.83 -5.37 -16.02
C GLU A 321 -4.29 -4.38 -14.97
N ARG A 322 -3.72 -4.91 -13.89
CA ARG A 322 -3.07 -4.12 -12.86
C ARG A 322 -1.87 -3.34 -13.38
N ALA A 323 -1.04 -3.96 -14.22
CA ALA A 323 0.11 -3.27 -14.80
C ALA A 323 -0.34 -2.07 -15.64
N THR A 324 -1.47 -2.21 -16.35
CA THR A 324 -2.09 -1.13 -17.12
C THR A 324 -2.64 -0.03 -16.22
N ALA A 325 -3.38 -0.38 -15.17
CA ALA A 325 -3.90 0.57 -14.18
C ALA A 325 -2.77 1.36 -13.49
N ARG A 326 -1.69 0.68 -13.09
CA ARG A 326 -0.51 1.30 -12.47
C ARG A 326 0.25 2.19 -13.44
N ALA A 327 0.39 1.79 -14.70
CA ALA A 327 0.97 2.64 -15.73
C ALA A 327 0.13 3.91 -15.93
N ALA A 328 -1.20 3.82 -15.93
CA ALA A 328 -2.09 4.98 -16.02
C ALA A 328 -1.91 5.94 -14.82
N GLN A 329 -1.78 5.40 -13.59
CA GLN A 329 -1.50 6.22 -12.41
C GLN A 329 -0.15 6.93 -12.48
N LEU A 330 0.89 6.30 -13.02
CA LEU A 330 2.19 6.94 -13.26
C LEU A 330 2.10 8.04 -14.33
N THR A 331 1.38 7.77 -15.43
CA THR A 331 1.13 8.74 -16.50
C THR A 331 0.37 9.97 -16.00
N ALA A 332 -0.54 9.80 -15.04
CA ALA A 332 -1.23 10.91 -14.39
C ALA A 332 -0.30 11.80 -13.54
N ILE A 333 0.81 11.26 -13.03
CA ILE A 333 1.83 12.04 -12.29
C ILE A 333 2.75 12.77 -13.27
N ASP A 334 3.26 12.06 -14.27
CA ASP A 334 4.11 12.62 -15.30
C ASP A 334 3.87 11.87 -16.62
N PRO A 335 3.32 12.51 -17.66
CA PRO A 335 3.11 11.87 -18.97
C PRO A 335 4.40 11.32 -19.58
N ASP A 336 5.54 11.94 -19.26
CA ASP A 336 6.86 11.58 -19.76
C ASP A 336 7.60 10.59 -18.83
N TRP A 337 6.93 9.96 -17.85
CA TRP A 337 7.58 9.03 -16.92
C TRP A 337 8.25 7.84 -17.64
N ASN A 338 7.72 7.41 -18.79
CA ASN A 338 8.26 6.35 -19.63
C ASN A 338 8.52 6.84 -21.07
N CYS A 339 9.30 7.91 -21.18
CA CYS A 339 9.58 8.56 -22.46
C CYS A 339 10.35 7.66 -23.45
N PRO A 340 10.18 7.86 -24.76
CA PRO A 340 10.86 7.07 -25.79
C PRO A 340 12.28 7.58 -26.13
N TRP A 341 12.78 8.60 -25.44
CA TRP A 341 14.13 9.16 -25.58
C TRP A 341 14.99 8.91 -24.33
N PRO A 342 16.31 9.17 -24.40
CA PRO A 342 17.20 9.02 -23.25
C PRO A 342 16.81 9.89 -22.04
N LEU A 343 16.87 9.32 -20.82
CA LEU A 343 16.51 10.03 -19.59
C LEU A 343 17.40 11.24 -19.31
N ASN A 344 18.68 11.19 -19.70
CA ASN A 344 19.57 12.35 -19.58
C ASN A 344 19.04 13.52 -20.42
N TRP A 345 18.57 13.25 -21.65
CA TRP A 345 17.97 14.28 -22.51
C TRP A 345 16.73 14.90 -21.85
N GLN A 346 15.85 14.07 -21.26
CA GLN A 346 14.65 14.55 -20.57
C GLN A 346 14.98 15.47 -19.40
N ARG A 347 16.01 15.13 -18.59
CA ARG A 347 16.46 15.99 -17.48
C ARG A 347 16.92 17.36 -17.98
N HIS A 348 17.83 17.39 -18.93
CA HIS A 348 18.39 18.63 -19.46
C HIS A 348 17.30 19.51 -20.08
N GLN A 349 16.40 18.91 -20.88
CA GLN A 349 15.30 19.64 -21.48
C GLN A 349 14.35 20.23 -20.44
N ARG A 350 14.12 19.58 -19.30
CA ARG A 350 13.27 20.11 -18.23
C ARG A 350 13.90 21.22 -17.43
N VAL A 351 15.18 21.10 -17.10
CA VAL A 351 15.93 22.21 -16.49
C VAL A 351 15.87 23.45 -17.39
N LEU A 352 16.06 23.28 -18.70
CA LEU A 352 15.92 24.38 -19.65
C LEU A 352 14.48 24.93 -19.73
N ALA A 353 13.47 24.06 -19.67
CA ALA A 353 12.08 24.50 -19.69
C ALA A 353 11.70 25.32 -18.45
N ASP A 354 12.19 24.92 -17.28
CA ASP A 354 11.98 25.64 -16.03
C ASP A 354 12.68 27.01 -16.07
N LEU A 355 13.94 27.06 -16.55
CA LEU A 355 14.66 28.31 -16.76
C LEU A 355 13.93 29.26 -17.73
N ALA A 356 13.42 28.73 -18.84
CA ALA A 356 12.69 29.53 -19.81
C ALA A 356 11.35 30.05 -19.27
N ALA A 357 10.72 29.33 -18.33
CA ALA A 357 9.44 29.74 -17.74
C ALA A 357 9.58 30.96 -16.81
N ASP A 358 10.76 31.18 -16.23
CA ASP A 358 11.08 32.35 -15.42
C ASP A 358 11.45 33.59 -16.26
N GLU A 359 11.62 33.43 -17.58
CA GLU A 359 11.97 34.50 -18.51
C GLU A 359 10.72 35.18 -19.13
N PRO A 360 10.77 36.49 -19.42
CA PRO A 360 9.60 37.27 -19.87
C PRO A 360 8.90 36.74 -21.12
N ASP A 361 9.66 36.14 -22.04
CA ASP A 361 9.17 35.66 -23.34
C ASP A 361 8.98 34.14 -23.40
N GLY A 362 9.20 33.42 -22.30
CA GLY A 362 9.19 31.96 -22.30
C GLY A 362 10.32 31.33 -23.12
N GLN A 363 11.34 32.11 -23.47
CA GLN A 363 12.47 31.71 -24.30
C GLN A 363 13.74 31.60 -23.47
N LEU A 364 14.60 30.66 -23.86
CA LEU A 364 15.89 30.48 -23.19
C LEU A 364 16.82 31.68 -23.45
N PRO A 365 17.47 32.21 -22.40
CA PRO A 365 18.57 33.15 -22.57
C PRO A 365 19.80 32.42 -23.17
N ASP A 366 20.82 33.17 -23.57
CA ASP A 366 22.06 32.54 -24.02
C ASP A 366 22.79 31.88 -22.84
N ILE A 367 22.94 30.56 -22.90
CA ILE A 367 23.59 29.76 -21.87
C ILE A 367 24.98 29.37 -22.37
N ALA A 368 26.00 30.01 -21.80
CA ALA A 368 27.39 29.74 -22.12
C ALA A 368 27.77 28.28 -21.75
N PRO A 369 28.65 27.62 -22.53
CA PRO A 369 29.24 26.34 -22.12
C PRO A 369 29.95 26.47 -20.77
N GLY A 370 29.76 25.50 -19.88
CA GLY A 370 30.33 25.51 -18.53
C GLY A 370 29.33 25.84 -17.43
N VAL A 371 28.12 26.32 -17.76
CA VAL A 371 27.02 26.45 -16.78
C VAL A 371 26.58 25.05 -16.35
N GLN A 372 26.72 24.76 -15.05
CA GLN A 372 26.39 23.47 -14.47
C GLN A 372 25.08 23.51 -13.69
N PHE A 373 24.30 22.45 -13.79
CA PHE A 373 23.12 22.19 -12.97
C PHE A 373 23.11 20.70 -12.59
N ASP A 374 22.99 20.38 -11.29
CA ASP A 374 23.06 19.00 -10.77
C ASP A 374 24.24 18.17 -11.31
N GLY A 375 25.39 18.83 -11.50
CA GLY A 375 26.62 18.25 -12.01
C GLY A 375 26.68 18.03 -13.53
N ASP A 376 25.63 18.40 -14.27
CA ASP A 376 25.57 18.30 -15.73
C ASP A 376 25.81 19.70 -16.37
N ASP A 377 26.62 19.79 -17.44
CA ASP A 377 26.90 21.04 -18.17
C ASP A 377 25.81 21.32 -19.21
N ILE A 378 24.81 22.11 -18.80
CA ILE A 378 23.61 22.38 -19.59
C ILE A 378 23.91 23.26 -20.81
N GLY A 379 24.91 24.15 -20.73
CA GLY A 379 25.32 25.02 -21.83
C GLY A 379 26.00 24.23 -22.96
N ARG A 380 26.95 23.34 -22.62
CA ARG A 380 27.60 22.46 -23.60
C ARG A 380 26.59 21.50 -24.21
N TRP A 381 25.67 20.95 -23.41
CA TRP A 381 24.61 20.09 -23.92
C TRP A 381 23.71 20.84 -24.92
N LEU A 382 23.30 22.07 -24.60
CA LEU A 382 22.46 22.90 -25.48
C LEU A 382 23.14 23.19 -26.82
N GLN A 383 24.43 23.56 -26.81
CA GLN A 383 25.20 23.76 -28.04
C GLN A 383 25.25 22.48 -28.89
N GLN A 384 25.41 21.32 -28.25
CA GLN A 384 25.43 20.05 -28.96
C GLN A 384 24.08 19.75 -29.64
N GLN A 385 22.95 20.09 -28.99
CA GLN A 385 21.62 19.90 -29.59
C GLN A 385 21.44 20.78 -30.83
N LYS A 386 21.96 22.02 -30.84
CA LYS A 386 21.88 22.95 -31.98
C LYS A 386 22.69 22.49 -33.21
N GLN A 387 23.60 21.51 -33.08
CA GLN A 387 24.39 21.00 -34.21
C GLN A 387 23.48 20.28 -35.24
N PRO A 388 23.59 20.57 -36.55
CA PRO A 388 22.72 19.98 -37.58
C PRO A 388 22.67 18.45 -37.57
N ALA A 389 23.83 17.82 -37.37
CA ALA A 389 23.94 16.36 -37.31
C ALA A 389 23.25 15.77 -36.07
N THR A 390 23.27 16.48 -34.94
CA THR A 390 22.56 16.06 -33.71
C THR A 390 21.07 16.31 -33.86
N TRP A 391 20.68 17.49 -34.36
CA TRP A 391 19.28 17.88 -34.55
C TRP A 391 18.54 16.91 -35.47
N ALA A 392 19.17 16.48 -36.58
CA ALA A 392 18.61 15.49 -37.50
C ALA A 392 18.36 14.11 -36.86
N ARG A 393 19.04 13.78 -35.75
CA ARG A 393 18.85 12.52 -35.01
C ARG A 393 17.78 12.63 -33.92
N LEU A 394 17.33 13.85 -33.58
CA LEU A 394 16.28 14.06 -32.61
C LEU A 394 14.92 13.63 -33.18
N LYS A 395 14.08 13.06 -32.32
CA LYS A 395 12.70 12.74 -32.67
C LYS A 395 11.89 14.02 -32.91
N PRO A 396 10.79 13.98 -33.68
CA PRO A 396 9.93 15.14 -33.92
C PRO A 396 9.50 15.85 -32.62
N GLU A 397 9.01 15.09 -31.63
CA GLU A 397 8.63 15.63 -30.32
C GLU A 397 9.80 16.29 -29.57
N GLN A 398 11.03 15.81 -29.76
CA GLN A 398 12.22 16.43 -29.15
C GLN A 398 12.57 17.76 -29.83
N GLN A 399 12.43 17.84 -31.16
CA GLN A 399 12.64 19.07 -31.92
C GLN A 399 11.57 20.12 -31.58
N GLU A 400 10.30 19.72 -31.49
CA GLU A 400 9.20 20.60 -31.08
C GLU A 400 9.43 21.18 -29.69
N ARG A 401 9.80 20.35 -28.71
CA ARG A 401 10.09 20.81 -27.33
C ARG A 401 11.26 21.77 -27.25
N LEU A 402 12.31 21.56 -28.04
CA LEU A 402 13.45 22.49 -28.09
C LEU A 402 13.09 23.78 -28.83
N THR A 403 12.32 23.68 -29.92
CA THR A 403 11.85 24.85 -30.69
C THR A 403 10.94 25.73 -29.86
N ALA A 404 10.07 25.15 -29.02
CA ALA A 404 9.22 25.88 -28.08
C ALA A 404 10.02 26.71 -27.07
N LEU A 405 11.26 26.31 -26.78
CA LEU A 405 12.19 27.04 -25.90
C LEU A 405 13.05 28.06 -26.68
N GLY A 406 12.78 28.29 -27.97
CA GLY A 406 13.55 29.19 -28.83
C GLY A 406 14.83 28.58 -29.43
N VAL A 407 15.07 27.28 -29.24
CA VAL A 407 16.27 26.60 -29.75
C VAL A 407 16.07 26.24 -31.23
N LYS A 408 16.97 26.74 -32.09
CA LYS A 408 17.00 26.41 -33.52
C LYS A 408 18.31 25.72 -33.89
N PRO A 409 18.32 24.83 -34.89
CA PRO A 409 19.56 24.28 -35.41
C PRO A 409 20.41 25.41 -36.00
N LEU A 410 21.73 25.31 -35.84
CA LEU A 410 22.67 26.21 -36.51
C LEU A 410 22.53 26.03 -38.02
N GLU A 411 22.37 27.12 -38.76
CA GLU A 411 22.39 27.07 -40.21
C GLU A 411 23.77 26.58 -40.66
N VAL A 412 23.81 25.53 -41.48
CA VAL A 412 25.04 25.14 -42.17
C VAL A 412 25.36 26.30 -43.11
N PRO A 413 26.55 26.94 -43.01
CA PRO A 413 26.95 27.92 -44.01
C PRO A 413 26.83 27.27 -45.40
N SER A 414 26.12 27.93 -46.30
CA SER A 414 26.00 27.50 -47.70
C SER A 414 27.40 27.16 -48.22
N PRO A 415 27.63 25.99 -48.83
CA PRO A 415 28.97 25.62 -49.25
C PRO A 415 29.45 26.67 -50.24
N ALA A 416 30.47 27.44 -49.84
CA ALA A 416 31.23 28.26 -50.77
C ALA A 416 31.62 27.37 -51.97
N PRO A 417 31.56 27.88 -53.21
CA PRO A 417 31.75 27.06 -54.41
C PRO A 417 33.04 26.26 -54.26
N ALA A 418 32.90 24.95 -54.45
CA ALA A 418 33.90 23.95 -54.12
C ALA A 418 35.27 24.34 -54.69
N ALA A 419 36.17 24.80 -53.81
CA ALA A 419 37.59 24.64 -54.05
C ALA A 419 37.82 23.13 -54.16
N SER A 420 38.36 22.70 -55.30
CA SER A 420 38.70 21.32 -55.60
C SER A 420 39.36 20.66 -54.39
N HIS A 421 38.66 19.71 -53.77
CA HIS A 421 39.23 18.90 -52.72
C HIS A 421 40.39 18.10 -53.30
N GLY A 422 41.62 18.56 -53.05
CA GLY A 422 42.79 17.71 -53.04
C GLY A 422 42.51 16.50 -52.14
N ALA A 423 42.95 15.33 -52.60
CA ALA A 423 42.70 14.03 -51.98
C ALA A 423 42.79 14.10 -50.44
N LYS A 424 41.67 13.83 -49.75
CA LYS A 424 41.68 13.60 -48.30
C LYS A 424 42.56 12.38 -48.04
N GLY A 425 43.63 12.58 -47.26
CA GLY A 425 44.53 11.51 -46.83
C GLY A 425 43.80 10.37 -46.09
N PRO A 426 44.45 9.21 -45.97
CA PRO A 426 43.84 8.00 -45.42
C PRO A 426 43.33 8.23 -43.99
N SER A 427 42.17 7.64 -43.68
CA SER A 427 41.56 7.70 -42.33
C SER A 427 42.49 7.10 -41.26
N LYS A 428 42.35 7.51 -39.99
CA LYS A 428 43.15 6.95 -38.87
C LYS A 428 43.12 5.42 -38.81
N ALA A 429 42.01 4.79 -39.20
CA ALA A 429 41.87 3.34 -39.27
C ALA A 429 42.70 2.72 -40.41
N GLN A 430 42.74 3.36 -41.58
CA GLN A 430 43.59 2.95 -42.70
C GLN A 430 45.07 3.13 -42.37
N GLN A 431 45.45 4.23 -41.70
CA GLN A 431 46.83 4.45 -41.24
C GLN A 431 47.27 3.37 -40.23
N ALA A 432 46.41 3.02 -39.28
CA ALA A 432 46.70 1.96 -38.31
C ALA A 432 46.80 0.56 -38.97
N PHE A 433 45.99 0.30 -40.00
CA PHE A 433 46.11 -0.92 -40.79
C PHE A 433 47.43 -0.96 -41.57
N GLN A 434 47.80 0.16 -42.21
CA GLN A 434 49.05 0.26 -42.96
C GLN A 434 50.27 0.06 -42.07
N ARG A 435 50.31 0.66 -40.88
CA ARG A 435 51.37 0.45 -39.89
C ARG A 435 51.49 -1.03 -39.48
N GLY A 436 50.37 -1.69 -39.24
CA GLY A 436 50.37 -3.13 -38.93
C GLY A 436 50.84 -4.01 -40.10
N LEU A 437 50.50 -3.63 -41.34
CA LEU A 437 50.97 -4.31 -42.54
C LEU A 437 52.49 -4.14 -42.74
N THR A 438 53.03 -2.94 -42.53
CA THR A 438 54.47 -2.66 -42.57
C THR A 438 55.23 -3.47 -41.51
N ALA A 439 54.71 -3.50 -40.27
CA ALA A 439 55.29 -4.30 -39.19
C ALA A 439 55.27 -5.80 -39.50
N LEU A 440 54.21 -6.30 -40.15
CA LEU A 440 54.12 -7.69 -40.58
C LEU A 440 55.13 -7.99 -41.71
N ALA A 441 55.26 -7.10 -42.69
CA ALA A 441 56.24 -7.26 -43.77
C ALA A 441 57.67 -7.32 -43.24
N GLN A 442 58.03 -6.43 -42.31
CA GLN A 442 59.33 -6.42 -41.64
C GLN A 442 59.59 -7.71 -40.84
N TRP A 443 58.57 -8.23 -40.13
CA TRP A 443 58.66 -9.51 -39.44
C TRP A 443 58.89 -10.67 -40.42
N VAL A 444 58.11 -10.73 -41.50
CA VAL A 444 58.20 -11.79 -42.52
C VAL A 444 59.57 -11.76 -43.22
N GLU A 445 60.12 -10.58 -43.48
CA GLU A 445 61.47 -10.43 -44.03
C GLU A 445 62.55 -10.98 -43.08
N ARG A 446 62.44 -10.72 -41.77
CA ARG A 446 63.43 -11.19 -40.78
C ARG A 446 63.31 -12.67 -40.45
N GLU A 447 62.09 -13.18 -40.31
CA GLU A 447 61.81 -14.48 -39.68
C GLU A 447 61.27 -15.53 -40.65
N GLY A 448 60.92 -15.13 -41.88
CA GLY A 448 60.27 -15.96 -42.88
C GLY A 448 58.76 -16.01 -42.73
N ALA A 449 58.05 -16.18 -43.86
CA ALA A 449 56.58 -16.23 -43.92
C ALA A 449 55.99 -17.44 -43.17
N ASP A 450 56.76 -18.52 -43.03
CA ASP A 450 56.31 -19.76 -42.38
C ASP A 450 56.32 -19.68 -40.84
N ARG A 451 56.90 -18.62 -40.25
CA ARG A 451 57.00 -18.47 -38.79
C ARG A 451 55.85 -17.62 -38.23
N PRO A 452 54.94 -18.19 -37.42
CA PRO A 452 53.81 -17.43 -36.86
C PRO A 452 54.29 -16.39 -35.85
N VAL A 453 53.73 -15.18 -35.93
CA VAL A 453 54.03 -14.08 -35.00
C VAL A 453 53.58 -14.47 -33.58
N PRO A 454 54.47 -14.48 -32.57
CA PRO A 454 54.09 -14.71 -31.18
C PRO A 454 53.14 -13.61 -30.67
N ARG A 455 52.12 -13.97 -29.87
CA ARG A 455 51.08 -13.03 -29.41
C ARG A 455 51.61 -11.82 -28.63
N ALA A 456 52.72 -11.97 -27.91
CA ALA A 456 53.33 -10.91 -27.12
C ALA A 456 54.35 -10.05 -27.91
N HIS A 457 54.61 -10.41 -29.17
CA HIS A 457 55.63 -9.75 -29.99
C HIS A 457 55.24 -8.31 -30.36
N SER A 458 56.23 -7.41 -30.29
CA SER A 458 56.12 -6.02 -30.72
C SER A 458 57.26 -5.71 -31.69
N GLU A 459 56.94 -5.00 -32.76
CA GLU A 459 57.85 -4.66 -33.85
C GLU A 459 57.98 -3.14 -33.93
N GLU A 460 59.21 -2.64 -34.02
CA GLU A 460 59.48 -1.22 -34.21
C GLU A 460 59.56 -0.93 -35.71
N ILE A 461 58.70 -0.01 -36.19
CA ILE A 461 58.68 0.40 -37.59
C ILE A 461 59.02 1.89 -37.72
N THR A 462 59.70 2.23 -38.80
CA THR A 462 59.89 3.63 -39.20
C THR A 462 58.75 4.01 -40.14
N VAL A 463 58.01 5.07 -39.84
CA VAL A 463 56.90 5.57 -40.68
C VAL A 463 57.38 6.86 -41.34
N GLU A 464 57.28 6.96 -42.67
CA GLU A 464 57.52 8.23 -43.37
C GLU A 464 56.59 9.30 -42.76
N ASP A 465 57.18 10.42 -42.31
CA ASP A 465 56.58 11.53 -41.54
C ASP A 465 56.67 11.46 -39.99
N GLU A 466 57.24 10.41 -39.38
CA GLU A 466 57.54 10.38 -37.93
C GLU A 466 59.04 10.22 -37.64
N VAL A 467 59.60 11.07 -36.77
CA VAL A 467 61.05 11.12 -36.45
C VAL A 467 61.47 9.99 -35.49
N GLU A 468 60.53 9.43 -34.74
CA GLU A 468 60.76 8.35 -33.79
C GLU A 468 60.14 7.03 -34.29
N PRO A 469 60.81 5.88 -34.10
CA PRO A 469 60.26 4.58 -34.47
C PRO A 469 59.00 4.26 -33.65
N VAL A 470 57.96 3.79 -34.34
CA VAL A 470 56.67 3.46 -33.74
C VAL A 470 56.65 1.99 -33.35
N VAL A 471 56.38 1.72 -32.08
CA VAL A 471 56.21 0.35 -31.57
C VAL A 471 54.82 -0.17 -31.90
N VAL A 472 54.73 -1.19 -32.75
CA VAL A 472 53.48 -1.89 -33.09
C VAL A 472 53.44 -3.23 -32.36
N LYS A 473 52.41 -3.46 -31.55
CA LYS A 473 52.15 -4.76 -30.90
C LYS A 473 51.67 -5.79 -31.94
N LEU A 474 52.58 -6.27 -32.78
CA LEU A 474 52.29 -7.06 -33.97
C LEU A 474 51.49 -8.33 -33.66
N GLY A 475 51.84 -9.07 -32.60
CA GLY A 475 51.11 -10.29 -32.22
C GLY A 475 49.65 -10.04 -31.83
N VAL A 476 49.37 -8.90 -31.19
CA VAL A 476 48.00 -8.47 -30.85
C VAL A 476 47.26 -7.99 -32.10
N TRP A 477 47.95 -7.25 -32.97
CA TRP A 477 47.39 -6.76 -34.22
C TRP A 477 46.97 -7.92 -35.14
N VAL A 478 47.84 -8.90 -35.40
CA VAL A 478 47.52 -10.08 -36.23
C VAL A 478 46.29 -10.84 -35.69
N SER A 479 46.22 -11.05 -34.36
CA SER A 479 45.08 -11.71 -33.72
C SER A 479 43.77 -10.91 -33.89
N ASN A 480 43.82 -9.59 -33.73
CA ASN A 480 42.65 -8.72 -33.89
C ASN A 480 42.20 -8.64 -35.35
N THR A 481 43.14 -8.56 -36.29
CA THR A 481 42.87 -8.54 -37.73
C THR A 481 42.22 -9.86 -38.18
N LYS A 482 42.73 -11.02 -37.70
CA LYS A 482 42.12 -12.33 -37.94
C LYS A 482 40.68 -12.42 -37.41
N SER A 483 40.42 -11.91 -36.20
CA SER A 483 39.08 -11.90 -35.61
C SER A 483 38.07 -11.00 -36.35
N ARG A 484 38.57 -10.07 -37.18
CA ARG A 484 37.77 -9.10 -37.93
C ARG A 484 37.84 -9.33 -39.44
N ARG A 485 38.20 -10.54 -39.88
CA ARG A 485 38.32 -10.92 -41.31
C ARG A 485 37.10 -10.44 -42.12
N ASP A 486 35.90 -10.64 -41.60
CA ASP A 486 34.62 -10.29 -42.26
C ASP A 486 34.41 -8.77 -42.47
N LYS A 487 35.29 -7.92 -41.93
CA LYS A 487 35.23 -6.46 -42.03
C LYS A 487 36.36 -5.86 -42.87
N LEU A 488 37.26 -6.69 -43.42
CA LEU A 488 38.37 -6.25 -44.26
C LEU A 488 37.93 -6.09 -45.71
N THR A 489 38.50 -5.12 -46.42
CA THR A 489 38.29 -4.97 -47.86
C THR A 489 39.07 -6.04 -48.64
N THR A 490 38.69 -6.31 -49.88
CA THR A 490 39.40 -7.25 -50.77
C THR A 490 40.89 -6.89 -50.91
N GLU A 491 41.20 -5.60 -51.09
CA GLU A 491 42.60 -5.11 -51.18
C GLU A 491 43.42 -5.37 -49.90
N GLN A 492 42.79 -5.29 -48.73
CA GLN A 492 43.43 -5.56 -47.45
C GLN A 492 43.71 -7.06 -47.26
N LEU A 493 42.79 -7.92 -47.71
CA LEU A 493 42.98 -9.37 -47.70
C LEU A 493 44.09 -9.79 -48.67
N ASP A 494 44.11 -9.24 -49.89
CA ASP A 494 45.17 -9.49 -50.87
C ASP A 494 46.55 -9.07 -50.36
N SER A 495 46.62 -7.94 -49.64
CA SER A 495 47.86 -7.44 -49.04
C SER A 495 48.39 -8.37 -47.95
N LEU A 496 47.50 -8.98 -47.16
CA LEU A 496 47.85 -9.97 -46.13
C LEU A 496 48.24 -11.32 -46.76
N ALA A 497 47.53 -11.76 -47.80
CA ALA A 497 47.83 -12.99 -48.51
C ALA A 497 49.22 -12.96 -49.16
N LYS A 498 49.63 -11.80 -49.73
CA LYS A 498 50.98 -11.58 -50.27
C LYS A 498 52.10 -11.72 -49.22
N LEU A 499 51.78 -11.54 -47.94
CA LEU A 499 52.72 -11.69 -46.82
C LEU A 499 52.69 -13.08 -46.18
N GLY A 500 52.04 -14.07 -46.81
CA GLY A 500 52.00 -15.46 -46.32
C GLY A 500 51.01 -15.72 -45.20
N VAL A 501 49.97 -14.88 -45.06
CA VAL A 501 48.94 -15.07 -44.04
C VAL A 501 47.90 -16.09 -44.52
N ASP A 502 47.99 -17.34 -44.06
CA ASP A 502 47.16 -18.48 -44.52
C ASP A 502 45.65 -18.28 -44.45
N TRP A 503 45.16 -17.47 -43.51
CA TRP A 503 43.72 -17.20 -43.36
C TRP A 503 43.26 -16.00 -44.19
N ALA A 504 44.14 -15.27 -44.87
CA ALA A 504 43.74 -14.13 -45.70
C ALA A 504 43.34 -14.54 -47.12
N GLY A 505 43.80 -15.72 -47.59
CA GLY A 505 43.45 -16.32 -48.89
C GLY A 505 42.14 -17.08 -48.92
#